data_AF-A0A0P9PJR0-F1
#
_entry.id   AF-A0A0P9PJR0-F1
#
_cell.length_a   1.000
_cell.length_b   1.000
_cell.length_c   1.000
_cell.angle_alpha   90.00
_cell.angle_beta   90.00
_cell.angle_gamma   90.00
#
_symmetry.space_group_name_H-M   'P 1'
#
loop_
_entity.id
_entity.type
_entity.pdbx_description
1 polymer ?
#
loop_
_entity_poly.entity_id
_entity_poly.type
_entity_poly.pdbx_seq_one_letter_code
_entity_poly.pdbx_strand_id
1 'polypeptide(L)'
;MTEAGSALYIASFSDLRRTVMSDHHTYKKVEIVGSSTTTIEDAINNALAEASKSLDLMEWFEVTETRGHIENGKVAHFQVTLKVGFRITNS
;
A
#
# COMPACT_ATOMS: atom_id res chain seq x y z
N MET A 1 -2.28 59.12 -25.92
CA MET A 1 -1.15 58.60 -25.14
C MET A 1 -1.48 58.84 -23.67
N THR A 2 -1.28 57.80 -22.85
CA THR A 2 -1.15 57.79 -21.37
C THR A 2 -2.43 58.15 -20.56
N GLU A 3 -2.93 57.41 -19.57
CA GLU A 3 -2.43 56.27 -18.77
C GLU A 3 -3.57 55.31 -18.37
N ALA A 4 -3.23 54.03 -18.30
CA ALA A 4 -4.04 52.97 -17.69
C ALA A 4 -3.85 53.02 -16.16
N GLY A 5 -4.94 53.07 -15.39
CA GLY A 5 -4.90 53.16 -13.93
C GLY A 5 -5.89 52.21 -13.24
N SER A 6 -5.34 51.10 -12.74
CA SER A 6 -5.85 50.19 -11.70
C SER A 6 -7.26 49.61 -11.83
N ALA A 7 -7.37 48.45 -12.51
CA ALA A 7 -8.39 47.47 -12.18
C ALA A 7 -8.02 46.81 -10.84
N LEU A 8 -8.72 47.20 -9.77
CA LEU A 8 -8.65 46.54 -8.48
C LEU A 8 -9.31 45.15 -8.62
N TYR A 9 -8.50 44.12 -8.85
CA TYR A 9 -8.96 42.74 -8.92
C TYR A 9 -9.37 42.29 -7.52
N ILE A 10 -10.65 42.45 -7.19
CA ILE A 10 -11.26 41.88 -5.99
C ILE A 10 -11.25 40.35 -6.14
N ALA A 11 -10.17 39.71 -5.72
CA ALA A 11 -10.18 38.26 -5.49
C ALA A 11 -11.25 37.99 -4.43
N SER A 12 -12.33 37.34 -4.84
CA SER A 12 -13.43 36.93 -3.97
C SER A 12 -12.87 36.09 -2.82
N PHE A 13 -13.30 36.40 -1.60
CA PHE A 13 -12.95 35.68 -0.36
C PHE A 13 -13.31 34.18 -0.38
N SER A 14 -13.98 33.69 -1.43
CA SER A 14 -14.29 32.27 -1.65
C SER A 14 -13.07 31.39 -1.93
N ASP A 15 -11.94 31.94 -2.37
CA ASP A 15 -10.75 31.15 -2.75
C ASP A 15 -9.75 30.87 -1.60
N LEU A 16 -10.01 31.36 -0.38
CA LEU A 16 -9.16 31.11 0.79
C LEU A 16 -9.70 30.01 1.71
N ARG A 17 -10.32 28.98 1.14
CA ARG A 17 -10.44 27.65 1.77
C ARG A 17 -9.85 26.61 0.84
N ARG A 18 -8.55 26.74 0.55
CA ARG A 18 -7.75 25.56 0.30
C ARG A 18 -7.72 24.81 1.62
N THR A 19 -8.66 23.88 1.79
CA THR A 19 -8.56 22.82 2.79
C THR A 19 -7.20 22.19 2.53
N VAL A 20 -6.23 22.48 3.37
CA VAL A 20 -5.04 21.64 3.49
C VAL A 20 -5.61 20.33 4.02
N MET A 21 -6.07 19.47 3.11
CA MET A 21 -6.28 18.07 3.45
C MET A 21 -4.92 17.62 3.94
N SER A 22 -4.84 17.20 5.20
CA SER A 22 -3.60 16.71 5.77
C SER A 22 -3.06 15.61 4.86
N ASP A 23 -1.85 15.75 4.33
CA ASP A 23 -1.08 14.70 3.62
C ASP A 23 -0.69 13.55 4.57
N HIS A 24 -1.41 13.39 5.68
CA HIS A 24 -1.20 12.36 6.66
C HIS A 24 -1.87 11.08 6.17
N HIS A 25 -1.05 10.10 5.79
CA HIS A 25 -1.52 8.76 5.50
C HIS A 25 -1.33 7.87 6.72
N THR A 26 -2.42 7.21 7.13
CA THR A 26 -2.38 6.14 8.10
C THR A 26 -2.30 4.80 7.37
N TYR A 27 -1.45 3.93 7.87
CA TYR A 27 -1.23 2.61 7.29
C TYR A 27 -1.54 1.51 8.30
N LYS A 28 -2.11 0.41 7.81
CA LYS A 28 -2.23 -0.82 8.57
C LYS A 28 -1.28 -1.85 7.96
N LYS A 29 -0.69 -2.67 8.82
CA LYS A 29 -0.01 -3.90 8.41
C LYS A 29 -0.80 -5.11 8.86
N VAL A 30 -0.90 -6.12 8.01
CA VAL A 30 -1.41 -7.45 8.35
C VAL A 30 -0.36 -8.49 8.07
N GLU A 31 -0.41 -9.60 8.82
CA GLU A 31 0.51 -10.72 8.64
C GLU A 31 -0.22 -11.87 7.93
N ILE A 32 0.40 -12.40 6.89
CA ILE A 32 -0.12 -13.50 6.08
C ILE A 32 1.01 -14.49 5.77
N VAL A 33 0.68 -15.74 5.49
CA VAL A 33 1.65 -16.76 5.09
C VAL A 33 1.30 -17.28 3.71
N GLY A 34 2.22 -17.07 2.77
CA GLY A 34 2.13 -17.65 1.44
C GLY A 34 2.77 -19.03 1.39
N SER A 35 2.29 -19.89 0.49
CA SER A 35 2.90 -21.21 0.28
C SER A 35 3.01 -21.57 -1.19
N SER A 36 4.04 -22.32 -1.54
CA SER A 36 4.23 -22.87 -2.88
C SER A 36 5.06 -24.15 -2.83
N THR A 37 4.80 -25.08 -3.76
CA THR A 37 5.64 -26.28 -3.97
C THR A 37 6.90 -26.00 -4.80
N THR A 38 7.03 -24.81 -5.40
CA THR A 38 8.04 -24.52 -6.42
C THR A 38 9.15 -23.61 -5.91
N THR A 39 8.83 -22.36 -5.54
CA THR A 39 9.81 -21.38 -5.06
C THR A 39 9.26 -20.46 -3.98
N ILE A 40 10.15 -19.69 -3.35
CA ILE A 40 9.81 -18.66 -2.37
C ILE A 40 9.08 -17.50 -3.06
N GLU A 41 9.50 -17.08 -4.25
CA GLU A 41 8.84 -16.01 -5.02
C GLU A 41 7.39 -16.37 -5.36
N ASP A 42 7.15 -17.63 -5.74
CA ASP A 42 5.79 -18.11 -6.01
C ASP A 42 4.93 -18.10 -4.74
N ALA A 43 5.49 -18.50 -3.59
CA ALA A 43 4.80 -18.40 -2.31
C ALA A 43 4.43 -16.94 -1.95
N ILE A 44 5.35 -15.99 -2.21
CA ILE A 44 5.11 -14.56 -2.01
C ILE A 44 3.96 -14.07 -2.91
N ASN A 45 4.02 -14.38 -4.20
CA ASN A 45 3.00 -13.98 -5.17
C ASN A 45 1.63 -14.56 -4.81
N ASN A 46 1.57 -15.83 -4.38
CA ASN A 46 0.33 -16.47 -3.94
C ASN A 46 -0.30 -15.76 -2.73
N ALA A 47 0.52 -15.37 -1.73
CA ALA A 47 0.04 -14.60 -0.58
C ALA A 47 -0.51 -13.22 -1.00
N LEU A 48 0.22 -12.48 -1.83
CA LEU A 48 -0.20 -11.15 -2.28
C LEU A 48 -1.48 -11.22 -3.14
N ALA A 49 -1.58 -12.22 -4.01
CA ALA A 49 -2.76 -12.43 -4.85
C ALA A 49 -4.01 -12.80 -4.05
N GLU A 50 -3.87 -13.55 -2.95
CA GLU A 50 -4.98 -13.83 -2.04
C GLU A 50 -5.35 -12.58 -1.23
N ALA A 51 -4.36 -11.88 -0.69
CA ALA A 51 -4.57 -10.66 0.08
C ALA A 51 -5.28 -9.56 -0.72
N SER A 52 -4.92 -9.38 -2.01
CA SER A 52 -5.51 -8.38 -2.88
C SER A 52 -7.00 -8.59 -3.16
N LYS A 53 -7.57 -9.76 -2.83
CA LYS A 53 -9.02 -10.01 -2.95
C LYS A 53 -9.84 -9.29 -1.87
N SER A 54 -9.21 -8.93 -0.75
CA SER A 54 -9.89 -8.35 0.42
C SER A 54 -9.24 -7.06 0.95
N LEU A 55 -8.00 -6.78 0.55
CA LEU A 55 -7.25 -5.60 0.96
C LEU A 55 -7.00 -4.70 -0.25
N ASP A 56 -7.65 -3.55 -0.26
CA ASP A 56 -7.39 -2.50 -1.23
C ASP A 56 -6.16 -1.67 -0.81
N LEU A 57 -5.55 -1.00 -1.79
CA LEU A 57 -4.44 -0.06 -1.57
C LEU A 57 -3.22 -0.68 -0.87
N MET A 58 -2.91 -1.94 -1.17
CA MET A 58 -1.64 -2.55 -0.79
C MET A 58 -0.49 -1.83 -1.49
N GLU A 59 0.50 -1.38 -0.73
CA GLU A 59 1.60 -0.55 -1.24
C GLU A 59 2.96 -1.24 -1.09
N TRP A 60 3.17 -2.02 -0.02
CA TRP A 60 4.41 -2.76 0.18
C TRP A 60 4.19 -4.05 0.96
N PHE A 61 5.21 -4.90 0.95
CA PHE A 61 5.30 -6.06 1.81
C PHE A 61 6.71 -6.22 2.38
N GLU A 62 6.81 -6.90 3.52
CA GLU A 62 8.05 -7.25 4.20
C GLU A 62 8.07 -8.77 4.40
N VAL A 63 9.13 -9.44 3.93
CA VAL A 63 9.35 -10.87 4.27
C VAL A 63 9.87 -10.92 5.71
N THR A 64 9.17 -11.65 6.57
CA THR A 64 9.49 -11.76 8.00
C THR A 64 10.06 -13.11 8.39
N GLU A 65 9.63 -14.17 7.70
CA GLU A 65 10.12 -15.52 7.94
C GLU A 65 10.03 -16.35 6.65
N THR A 66 11.04 -17.18 6.43
CA THR A 66 11.04 -18.17 5.34
C THR A 66 11.20 -19.56 5.97
N ARG A 67 10.21 -20.42 5.75
CA ARG A 67 10.18 -21.79 6.26
C ARG A 67 9.93 -22.76 5.11
N GLY A 68 10.16 -24.04 5.39
CA GLY A 68 9.87 -25.12 4.45
C GLY A 68 9.22 -26.30 5.17
N HIS A 69 8.17 -26.84 4.58
CA HIS A 69 7.66 -28.17 4.92
C HIS A 69 8.56 -29.22 4.28
N ILE A 70 9.08 -30.16 5.08
CA ILE A 70 9.95 -31.23 4.61
C ILE A 70 9.15 -32.52 4.53
N GLU A 71 9.16 -33.15 3.36
CA GLU A 71 8.59 -34.47 3.13
C GLU A 71 9.60 -35.35 2.41
N ASN A 72 9.81 -36.58 2.91
CA ASN A 72 10.77 -37.54 2.34
C ASN A 72 12.19 -36.96 2.14
N GLY A 73 12.64 -36.11 3.08
CA GLY A 73 13.96 -35.46 3.04
C GLY A 73 14.11 -34.38 1.97
N LYS A 74 13.01 -33.94 1.34
CA LYS A 74 12.98 -32.87 0.35
C LYS A 74 12.01 -31.77 0.78
N VAL A 75 12.19 -30.56 0.25
CA VAL A 75 11.22 -29.49 0.46
C VAL A 75 9.96 -29.82 -0.33
N ALA A 76 8.83 -29.94 0.37
CA ALA A 76 7.51 -30.14 -0.23
C ALA A 76 6.83 -28.80 -0.51
N HIS A 77 6.91 -27.87 0.46
CA HIS A 77 6.37 -26.52 0.31
C HIS A 77 7.30 -25.49 0.94
N PHE A 78 7.57 -24.42 0.21
CA PHE A 78 8.04 -23.17 0.77
C PHE A 78 6.87 -22.46 1.43
N GLN A 79 7.11 -21.89 2.59
CA GLN A 79 6.16 -21.11 3.36
C GLN A 79 6.84 -19.78 3.70
N VAL A 80 6.22 -18.66 3.32
CA VAL A 80 6.81 -17.34 3.47
C VAL A 80 5.85 -16.44 4.20
N THR A 81 6.24 -16.00 5.40
CA THR A 81 5.44 -15.09 6.22
C THR A 81 5.73 -13.66 5.81
N LEU A 82 4.67 -12.95 5.40
CA LEU A 82 4.72 -11.57 4.94
C LEU A 82 3.97 -10.65 5.90
N LYS A 83 4.51 -9.46 6.12
CA LYS A 83 3.71 -8.31 6.57
C LYS A 83 3.37 -7.45 5.37
N VAL A 84 2.09 -7.27 5.09
CA VAL A 84 1.61 -6.45 3.97
C VAL A 84 1.07 -5.14 4.51
N GLY A 85 1.64 -4.04 4.03
CA GLY A 85 1.22 -2.68 4.36
C GLY A 85 0.27 -2.11 3.32
N PHE A 86 -0.84 -1.55 3.80
CA PHE A 86 -1.85 -0.91 2.96
C PHE A 86 -2.41 0.34 3.63
N ARG A 87 -2.81 1.31 2.81
CA ARG A 87 -3.33 2.60 3.28
C ARG A 87 -4.78 2.47 3.74
N ILE A 88 -5.12 3.10 4.87
CA ILE A 88 -6.50 3.19 5.33
C ILE A 88 -7.10 4.53 4.86
N THR A 89 -8.23 4.49 4.17
CA THR A 89 -8.86 5.67 3.55
C THR A 89 -9.77 6.46 4.48
N ASN A 90 -10.25 5.85 5.57
CA ASN A 90 -11.15 6.49 6.53
C ASN A 90 -10.46 6.50 7.91
N SER A 91 -9.57 7.47 8.12
CA SER A 91 -9.03 7.79 9.46
C SER A 91 -9.89 8.84 10.13
#